data_AF-A0A1F6AIX5-F1
#
_entry.id   AF-A0A1F6AIX5-F1
#
_cell.length_a   1.000
_cell.length_b   1.000
_cell.length_c   1.000
_cell.angle_alpha   90.00
_cell.angle_beta   90.00
_cell.angle_gamma   90.00
#
_symmetry.space_group_name_H-M   'P 1'
#
loop_
_entity.id
_entity.type
_entity.pdbx_description
1 polymer ?
#
loop_
_entity_poly.entity_id
_entity_poly.type
_entity_poly.pdbx_seq_one_letter_code
_entity_poly.pdbx_strand_id
1 'polypeptide(L)'
;MKKAYSTIDELIQRNLDTTENAATEALIGKLKEIGKRGYFTKDEFLLIGMWKSPRPKQQYLKNTEKQILDISKKVFATKFEKRKIELLTKLKGVSIPTASAILTLIEPENYGVIDIRVWQVLYLYGAVTTKPTGTNFDFTNWYTYLMKLRYFAQKMKVSARDIERTIFLHHKKIQEGNLYI
;
A
#
# COMPACT_ATOMS: atom_id res chain seq x y z
N MET A 1 -12.58 8.98 -17.13
CA MET A 1 -13.20 8.62 -15.83
C MET A 1 -14.22 9.67 -15.42
N LYS A 2 -15.42 9.26 -15.01
CA LYS A 2 -16.49 10.14 -14.48
C LYS A 2 -16.86 9.71 -13.05
N LYS A 3 -17.35 10.65 -12.24
CA LYS A 3 -17.86 10.34 -10.90
C LYS A 3 -19.16 9.53 -11.02
N ALA A 4 -19.25 8.43 -10.27
CA ALA A 4 -20.48 7.66 -10.11
C ALA A 4 -21.24 8.04 -8.82
N TYR A 5 -20.57 8.73 -7.90
CA TYR A 5 -21.11 9.16 -6.62
C TYR A 5 -20.86 10.67 -6.43
N SER A 6 -21.59 11.30 -5.52
CA SER A 6 -21.39 12.73 -5.24
C SER A 6 -20.11 12.99 -4.44
N THR A 7 -19.80 12.09 -3.50
CA THR A 7 -18.64 12.22 -2.58
C THR A 7 -17.82 10.93 -2.50
N ILE A 8 -16.57 11.05 -2.01
CA ILE A 8 -15.71 9.90 -1.76
C ILE A 8 -16.27 9.02 -0.62
N ASP A 9 -16.88 9.63 0.39
CA ASP A 9 -17.53 8.91 1.49
C ASP A 9 -18.67 8.03 0.99
N GLU A 10 -19.53 8.57 0.12
CA GLU A 10 -20.62 7.82 -0.49
C GLU A 10 -20.09 6.66 -1.36
N LEU A 11 -19.06 6.92 -2.17
CA LEU A 11 -18.38 5.87 -2.95
C LEU A 11 -17.93 4.73 -2.05
N ILE A 12 -17.19 5.05 -0.98
CA ILE A 12 -16.63 4.04 -0.08
C ILE A 12 -17.77 3.29 0.60
N GLN A 13 -18.75 3.99 1.18
CA GLN A 13 -19.85 3.36 1.91
C GLN A 13 -20.69 2.43 1.04
N ARG A 14 -20.94 2.79 -0.22
CA ARG A 14 -21.78 2.00 -1.16
C ARG A 14 -21.03 0.83 -1.79
N ASN A 15 -19.70 0.84 -1.80
CA ASN A 15 -18.88 -0.18 -2.47
C ASN A 15 -17.95 -0.94 -1.51
N LEU A 16 -18.08 -0.72 -0.20
CA LEU A 16 -17.18 -1.27 0.80
C LEU A 16 -17.12 -2.80 0.66
N ASP A 17 -15.91 -3.29 0.37
CA ASP A 17 -15.62 -4.70 0.23
C ASP A 17 -14.50 -5.08 1.20
N THR A 18 -14.87 -5.78 2.28
CA THR A 18 -13.94 -6.28 3.30
C THR A 18 -13.41 -7.67 2.99
N THR A 19 -13.75 -8.24 1.83
CA THR A 19 -13.22 -9.55 1.40
C THR A 19 -11.91 -9.34 0.66
N GLU A 20 -10.81 -9.87 1.21
CA GLU A 20 -9.52 -9.87 0.52
C GLU A 20 -9.48 -10.96 -0.54
N ASN A 21 -8.64 -10.77 -1.57
CA ASN A 21 -8.37 -11.84 -2.52
C ASN A 21 -7.71 -13.03 -1.80
N ALA A 22 -8.25 -14.25 -1.99
CA ALA A 22 -7.79 -15.46 -1.30
C ALA A 22 -6.26 -15.68 -1.31
N ALA A 23 -5.58 -15.39 -2.42
CA ALA A 23 -4.12 -15.54 -2.50
C ALA A 23 -3.38 -14.47 -1.67
N THR A 24 -3.92 -13.25 -1.62
CA THR A 24 -3.38 -12.15 -0.80
C THR A 24 -3.67 -12.40 0.68
N GLU A 25 -4.86 -12.88 1.02
CA GLU A 25 -5.23 -13.28 2.39
C GLU A 25 -4.30 -14.39 2.91
N ALA A 26 -4.08 -15.43 2.11
CA ALA A 26 -3.14 -16.50 2.45
C ALA A 26 -1.70 -15.97 2.65
N LEU A 27 -1.27 -14.99 1.85
CA LEU A 27 0.03 -14.34 2.01
C LEU A 27 0.09 -13.55 3.33
N ILE A 28 -0.91 -12.72 3.64
CA ILE A 28 -1.00 -11.99 4.92
C ILE A 28 -0.96 -12.98 6.09
N GLY A 29 -1.68 -14.10 6.00
CA GLY A 29 -1.66 -15.18 6.99
C GLY A 29 -0.26 -15.76 7.21
N LYS A 30 0.50 -16.03 6.14
CA LYS A 30 1.89 -16.50 6.22
C LYS A 30 2.83 -15.47 6.87
N LEU A 31 2.55 -14.18 6.69
CA LEU A 31 3.36 -13.06 7.18
C LEU A 31 3.01 -12.63 8.61
N LYS A 32 1.95 -13.20 9.21
CA LYS A 32 1.42 -12.81 10.53
C LYS A 32 2.47 -12.84 11.65
N GLU A 33 3.40 -13.80 11.60
CA GLU A 33 4.43 -13.97 12.64
C GLU A 33 5.53 -12.88 12.56
N ILE A 34 5.64 -12.14 11.46
CA ILE A 34 6.60 -11.03 11.31
C ILE A 34 6.34 -9.96 12.37
N GLY A 35 5.07 -9.60 12.62
CA GLY A 35 4.71 -8.57 13.60
C GLY A 35 5.16 -8.93 15.01
N LYS A 36 5.00 -10.19 15.41
CA LYS A 36 5.44 -10.68 16.73
C LYS A 36 6.96 -10.77 16.82
N ARG A 37 7.61 -11.20 15.73
CA ARG A 37 9.06 -11.41 15.65
C ARG A 37 9.82 -10.09 15.52
N GLY A 38 9.19 -9.04 15.02
CA GLY A 38 9.77 -7.70 14.88
C GLY A 38 10.80 -7.58 13.75
N TYR A 39 10.81 -8.52 12.80
CA TYR A 39 11.64 -8.48 11.60
C TYR A 39 11.14 -9.47 10.55
N PHE A 40 11.51 -9.26 9.29
CA PHE A 40 11.23 -10.19 8.19
C PHE A 40 12.53 -10.76 7.60
N THR A 41 12.46 -12.00 7.10
CA THR A 41 13.56 -12.70 6.44
C THR A 41 13.70 -12.27 4.98
N LYS A 42 14.76 -12.72 4.32
CA LYS A 42 14.93 -12.51 2.89
C LYS A 42 13.84 -13.19 2.07
N ASP A 43 13.40 -14.38 2.44
CA ASP A 43 12.33 -15.09 1.73
C ASP A 43 10.99 -14.35 1.85
N GLU A 44 10.64 -13.86 3.04
CA GLU A 44 9.43 -13.06 3.25
C GLU A 44 9.50 -11.72 2.50
N PHE A 45 10.67 -11.07 2.50
CA PHE A 45 10.91 -9.87 1.70
C PHE A 45 10.71 -10.13 0.20
N LEU A 46 11.22 -11.26 -0.31
CA LEU A 46 11.04 -11.65 -1.70
C LEU A 46 9.58 -11.99 -2.02
N LEU A 47 8.87 -12.71 -1.15
CA LEU A 47 7.44 -12.99 -1.30
C LEU A 47 6.63 -11.70 -1.44
N ILE A 48 6.85 -10.74 -0.55
CA ILE A 48 6.20 -9.42 -0.56
C ILE A 48 6.55 -8.65 -1.84
N GLY A 49 7.84 -8.57 -2.17
CA GLY A 49 8.32 -7.84 -3.34
C GLY A 49 7.73 -8.40 -4.64
N MET A 50 7.71 -9.73 -4.79
CA MET A 50 7.15 -10.41 -5.94
C MET A 50 5.63 -10.26 -6.04
N TRP A 51 4.91 -10.26 -4.90
CA TRP A 51 3.48 -9.94 -4.86
C TRP A 51 3.22 -8.51 -5.36
N LYS A 52 4.04 -7.53 -4.95
CA LYS A 52 3.83 -6.13 -5.33
C LYS A 52 4.22 -5.82 -6.77
N SER A 53 5.36 -6.31 -7.22
CA SER A 53 5.86 -6.13 -8.58
C SER A 53 7.04 -7.08 -8.85
N PRO A 54 6.92 -8.01 -9.82
CA PRO A 54 8.03 -8.88 -10.20
C PRO A 54 9.14 -8.12 -10.97
N ARG A 55 8.88 -6.90 -11.48
CA ARG A 55 9.79 -6.19 -12.38
C ARG A 55 11.19 -5.95 -11.77
N PRO A 56 11.33 -5.41 -10.54
CA PRO A 56 12.64 -5.22 -9.90
C PRO A 56 13.19 -6.48 -9.20
N LYS A 57 12.77 -7.71 -9.57
CA LYS A 57 13.27 -8.97 -8.96
C LYS A 57 14.78 -9.02 -8.82
N GLN A 58 15.50 -8.65 -9.88
CA GLN A 58 16.98 -8.65 -9.87
C GLN A 58 17.57 -7.67 -8.86
N GLN A 59 16.85 -6.58 -8.53
CA GLN A 59 17.29 -5.64 -7.49
C GLN A 59 16.98 -6.19 -6.09
N TYR A 60 15.83 -6.84 -5.90
CA TYR A 60 15.49 -7.47 -4.63
C TYR A 60 16.53 -8.51 -4.20
N LEU A 61 16.97 -9.36 -5.14
CA LEU A 61 17.95 -10.42 -4.88
C LEU A 61 19.33 -9.90 -4.43
N LYS A 62 19.69 -8.67 -4.82
CA LYS A 62 20.96 -8.01 -4.46
C LYS A 62 21.04 -7.51 -3.01
N ASN A 63 19.95 -7.60 -2.25
CA ASN A 63 19.97 -7.34 -0.81
C ASN A 63 20.43 -8.60 -0.06
N THR A 64 21.34 -8.43 0.90
CA THR A 64 21.77 -9.54 1.75
C THR A 64 20.75 -9.81 2.86
N GLU A 65 20.74 -11.03 3.39
CA GLU A 65 19.90 -11.38 4.55
C GLU A 65 20.16 -10.45 5.74
N LYS A 66 21.43 -10.17 6.04
CA LYS A 66 21.82 -9.23 7.09
C LYS A 66 21.24 -7.83 6.88
N GLN A 67 21.32 -7.29 5.66
CA GLN A 67 20.74 -5.97 5.35
C GLN A 67 19.22 -5.94 5.57
N ILE A 68 18.51 -6.97 5.11
CA ILE A 68 17.06 -7.10 5.25
C ILE A 68 16.68 -7.20 6.73
N LEU A 69 17.38 -8.02 7.50
CA LEU A 69 17.15 -8.21 8.93
C LEU A 69 17.44 -6.93 9.73
N ASP A 70 18.55 -6.24 9.45
CA ASP A 70 18.92 -5.00 10.14
C ASP A 70 17.93 -3.86 9.83
N ILE A 71 17.48 -3.74 8.59
CA ILE A 71 16.50 -2.72 8.19
C ILE A 71 15.14 -3.03 8.79
N SER A 72 14.66 -4.26 8.68
CA SER A 72 13.34 -4.63 9.19
C SER A 72 13.25 -4.44 10.71
N LYS A 73 14.25 -4.86 11.49
CA LYS A 73 14.30 -4.57 12.94
C LYS A 73 14.16 -3.09 13.26
N LYS A 74 14.84 -2.22 12.50
CA LYS A 74 14.74 -0.76 12.67
C LYS A 74 13.36 -0.22 12.29
N VAL A 75 12.69 -0.81 11.29
CA VAL A 75 11.33 -0.47 10.89
C VAL A 75 10.34 -0.80 12.01
N PHE A 76 10.48 -1.95 12.67
CA PHE A 76 9.62 -2.33 13.80
C PHE A 76 9.93 -1.54 15.08
N ALA A 77 11.17 -1.11 15.28
CA ALA A 77 11.56 -0.33 16.45
C ALA A 77 11.08 1.13 16.43
N THR A 78 10.61 1.65 15.28
CA THR A 78 10.20 3.05 15.14
C THR A 78 8.70 3.23 15.02
N LYS A 79 8.17 4.28 15.67
CA LYS A 79 6.78 4.73 15.53
C LYS A 79 6.60 5.82 14.45
N PHE A 80 7.70 6.32 13.88
CA PHE A 80 7.65 7.42 12.91
C PHE A 80 7.51 6.91 11.49
N GLU A 81 6.41 7.26 10.83
CA GLU A 81 6.08 6.81 9.48
C GLU A 81 7.15 7.21 8.45
N LYS A 82 7.67 8.43 8.57
CA LYS A 82 8.80 8.91 7.75
C LYS A 82 10.01 7.99 7.88
N ARG A 83 10.34 7.59 9.11
CA ARG A 83 11.48 6.71 9.36
C ARG A 83 11.27 5.32 8.79
N LYS A 84 10.05 4.76 8.87
CA LYS A 84 9.72 3.46 8.26
C LYS A 84 9.97 3.48 6.75
N ILE A 85 9.47 4.50 6.04
CA ILE A 85 9.68 4.65 4.60
C ILE A 85 11.16 4.85 4.26
N GLU A 86 11.86 5.77 4.93
CA GLU A 86 13.29 6.01 4.71
C GLU A 86 14.16 4.78 4.94
N LEU A 87 13.79 3.91 5.87
CA LEU A 87 14.51 2.66 6.13
C LEU A 87 14.25 1.64 5.02
N LEU A 88 12.98 1.44 4.65
CA LEU A 88 12.60 0.48 3.62
C LEU A 88 13.17 0.85 2.24
N THR A 89 13.17 2.14 1.88
CA THR A 89 13.68 2.59 0.58
C THR A 89 15.21 2.52 0.44
N LYS A 90 15.93 2.15 1.50
CA LYS A 90 17.37 1.80 1.41
C LYS A 90 17.59 0.41 0.82
N LEU A 91 16.59 -0.46 0.81
CA LEU A 91 16.67 -1.77 0.17
C LEU A 91 16.60 -1.61 -1.35
N LYS A 92 17.48 -2.32 -2.05
CA LYS A 92 17.53 -2.29 -3.52
C LYS A 92 16.22 -2.79 -4.11
N GLY A 93 15.66 -2.02 -5.05
CA GLY A 93 14.38 -2.31 -5.68
C GLY A 93 13.15 -1.81 -4.92
N VAL A 94 13.31 -1.25 -3.71
CA VAL A 94 12.20 -0.77 -2.88
C VAL A 94 11.97 0.72 -3.07
N SER A 95 10.99 1.06 -3.89
CA SER A 95 10.42 2.40 -4.00
C SER A 95 9.35 2.65 -2.93
N ILE A 96 8.86 3.89 -2.78
CA ILE A 96 7.75 4.22 -1.86
C ILE A 96 6.52 3.31 -2.05
N PRO A 97 6.02 3.05 -3.28
CA PRO A 97 4.96 2.06 -3.48
C PRO A 97 5.29 0.67 -2.97
N THR A 98 6.54 0.22 -3.11
CA THR A 98 6.99 -1.08 -2.62
C THR A 98 7.09 -1.10 -1.10
N ALA A 99 7.62 -0.03 -0.49
CA ALA A 99 7.67 0.13 0.96
C ALA A 99 6.25 0.14 1.57
N SER A 100 5.30 0.83 0.92
CA SER A 100 3.89 0.82 1.35
C SER A 100 3.27 -0.58 1.29
N ALA A 101 3.65 -1.39 0.29
CA ALA A 101 3.19 -2.77 0.17
C ALA A 101 3.74 -3.67 1.27
N ILE A 102 5.01 -3.49 1.64
CA ILE A 102 5.62 -4.18 2.79
C ILE A 102 4.83 -3.88 4.06
N LEU A 103 4.57 -2.60 4.35
CA LEU A 103 3.81 -2.21 5.53
C LEU A 103 2.37 -2.74 5.50
N THR A 104 1.73 -2.72 4.33
CA THR A 104 0.35 -3.21 4.14
C THR A 104 0.22 -4.70 4.38
N LEU A 105 1.12 -5.53 3.84
CA LEU A 105 1.02 -6.98 4.02
C LEU A 105 1.37 -7.45 5.43
N ILE A 106 2.18 -6.67 6.16
CA ILE A 106 2.55 -6.97 7.55
C ILE A 106 1.49 -6.45 8.53
N GLU A 107 0.87 -5.31 8.24
CA GLU A 107 -0.06 -4.62 9.14
C GLU A 107 -1.23 -4.00 8.35
N PRO A 108 -2.11 -4.84 7.76
CA PRO A 108 -3.19 -4.37 6.87
C PRO A 108 -4.23 -3.48 7.55
N GLU A 109 -4.38 -3.63 8.87
CA GLU A 109 -5.23 -2.78 9.70
C GLU A 109 -4.85 -1.29 9.57
N ASN A 110 -3.55 -0.99 9.50
CA ASN A 110 -3.04 0.38 9.63
C ASN A 110 -2.47 0.96 8.34
N TYR A 111 -2.29 0.15 7.28
CA TYR A 111 -1.67 0.56 6.03
C TYR A 111 -2.45 0.08 4.80
N GLY A 112 -2.31 0.83 3.71
CA GLY A 112 -2.71 0.42 2.36
C GLY A 112 -1.62 0.76 1.35
N VAL A 113 -1.66 0.10 0.19
CA VAL A 113 -0.64 0.28 -0.85
C VAL A 113 -0.90 1.60 -1.57
N ILE A 114 0.09 2.49 -1.66
CA ILE A 114 -0.06 3.66 -2.53
C ILE A 114 -0.02 3.22 -3.98
N ASP A 115 -1.14 3.42 -4.68
CA ASP A 115 -1.35 3.03 -6.06
C ASP A 115 -1.88 4.22 -6.87
N ILE A 116 -1.41 4.33 -8.11
CA ILE A 116 -1.78 5.38 -9.07
C ILE A 116 -3.31 5.47 -9.25
N ARG A 117 -3.99 4.33 -9.29
CA ARG A 117 -5.44 4.23 -9.50
C ARG A 117 -6.22 4.78 -8.31
N VAL A 118 -5.81 4.40 -7.11
CA VAL A 118 -6.45 4.88 -5.88
C VAL A 118 -6.25 6.38 -5.74
N TRP A 119 -5.03 6.87 -6.02
CA TRP A 119 -4.74 8.30 -6.04
C TRP A 119 -5.61 9.06 -7.05
N GLN A 120 -5.76 8.54 -8.26
CA GLN A 120 -6.60 9.14 -9.30
C GLN A 120 -8.07 9.24 -8.87
N VAL A 121 -8.61 8.22 -8.18
CA VAL A 121 -9.98 8.31 -7.63
C VAL A 121 -10.05 9.33 -6.51
N LEU A 122 -9.09 9.34 -5.58
CA LEU A 122 -9.04 10.36 -4.52
C LEU A 122 -8.98 11.77 -5.11
N TYR A 123 -8.21 11.98 -6.18
CA TYR A 123 -8.13 13.26 -6.89
C TYR A 123 -9.45 13.61 -7.58
N LEU A 124 -10.05 12.67 -8.30
CA LEU A 124 -11.34 12.84 -8.97
C LEU A 124 -12.43 13.33 -8.00
N TYR A 125 -12.45 12.80 -6.78
CA TYR A 125 -13.39 13.20 -5.72
C TYR A 125 -12.91 14.37 -4.85
N GLY A 126 -11.78 14.99 -5.15
CA GLY A 126 -11.25 16.15 -4.42
C GLY A 126 -10.68 15.83 -3.03
N ALA A 127 -10.49 14.55 -2.69
CA ALA A 127 -9.88 14.14 -1.43
C ALA A 127 -8.38 14.45 -1.37
N VAL A 128 -7.73 14.54 -2.53
CA VAL A 128 -6.39 15.09 -2.74
C VAL A 128 -6.43 16.05 -3.92
N THR A 129 -5.55 17.05 -3.94
CA THR A 129 -5.61 18.16 -4.92
C THR A 129 -4.36 18.29 -5.79
N THR A 130 -3.40 17.38 -5.65
CA THR A 130 -2.12 17.40 -6.37
C THR A 130 -1.89 16.11 -7.15
N LYS A 131 -0.98 16.15 -8.13
CA LYS A 131 -0.57 15.00 -8.96
C LYS A 131 -1.79 14.24 -9.55
N PRO A 132 -2.60 14.89 -10.42
CA PRO A 132 -3.79 14.26 -11.01
C PRO A 132 -3.52 12.91 -11.68
N THR A 133 -2.32 12.74 -12.23
CA THR A 133 -1.90 11.50 -12.89
C THR A 133 -1.51 10.40 -11.92
N GLY A 134 -1.16 10.71 -10.66
CA GLY A 134 -0.74 9.73 -9.64
C GLY A 134 0.65 9.13 -9.88
N THR A 135 1.60 9.90 -10.42
CA THR A 135 2.98 9.44 -10.68
C THR A 135 4.01 10.16 -9.80
N ASN A 136 5.21 9.57 -9.68
CA ASN A 136 6.35 10.11 -8.94
C ASN A 136 6.03 10.49 -7.49
N PHE A 137 5.40 9.60 -6.74
CA PHE A 137 5.05 9.84 -5.34
C PHE A 137 6.29 10.05 -4.47
N ASP A 138 6.24 11.11 -3.66
CA ASP A 138 7.19 11.36 -2.58
C ASP A 138 6.59 10.97 -1.22
N PHE A 139 7.35 11.21 -0.16
CA PHE A 139 6.91 10.93 1.21
C PHE A 139 5.63 11.70 1.58
N THR A 140 5.52 12.98 1.21
CA THR A 140 4.38 13.83 1.53
C THR A 140 3.10 13.28 0.87
N ASN A 141 3.20 12.80 -0.37
CA ASN A 141 2.08 12.15 -1.05
C ASN A 141 1.69 10.86 -0.32
N TRP A 142 2.66 9.98 -0.03
CA TRP A 142 2.37 8.73 0.68
C TRP A 142 1.78 8.97 2.08
N TYR A 143 2.28 9.94 2.83
CA TYR A 143 1.76 10.26 4.15
C TYR A 143 0.34 10.82 4.08
N THR A 144 0.08 11.74 3.14
CA THR A 144 -1.27 12.27 2.89
C THR A 144 -2.24 11.13 2.54
N TYR A 145 -1.82 10.23 1.66
CA TYR A 145 -2.58 9.04 1.27
C TYR A 145 -2.92 8.17 2.48
N LEU A 146 -1.91 7.82 3.29
CA LEU A 146 -2.07 7.02 4.51
C LEU A 146 -3.07 7.66 5.49
N MET A 147 -2.97 8.98 5.70
CA MET A 147 -3.90 9.69 6.58
C MET A 147 -5.34 9.67 6.06
N LYS A 148 -5.54 9.75 4.74
CA LYS A 148 -6.89 9.60 4.15
C LYS A 148 -7.42 8.19 4.33
N LEU A 149 -6.61 7.17 4.08
CA LEU A 149 -7.03 5.78 4.31
C LEU A 149 -7.42 5.54 5.77
N ARG A 150 -6.59 5.97 6.73
CA ARG A 150 -6.87 5.84 8.17
C ARG A 150 -8.14 6.59 8.59
N TYR A 151 -8.35 7.79 8.04
CA TYR A 151 -9.57 8.56 8.29
C TYR A 151 -10.83 7.79 7.85
N PHE A 152 -10.85 7.28 6.62
CA PHE A 152 -12.01 6.52 6.12
C PHE A 152 -12.15 5.16 6.82
N ALA A 153 -11.04 4.49 7.15
CA ALA A 153 -11.02 3.23 7.88
C ALA A 153 -11.66 3.39 9.26
N GLN A 154 -11.27 4.43 10.00
CA GLN A 154 -11.88 4.77 11.29
C GLN A 154 -13.38 5.08 11.14
N LYS A 155 -13.76 5.86 10.14
CA LYS A 155 -15.16 6.23 9.89
C LYS A 155 -16.03 5.01 9.58
N MET A 156 -15.51 4.06 8.80
CA MET A 156 -16.23 2.86 8.36
C MET A 156 -16.03 1.65 9.28
N LYS A 157 -15.16 1.74 10.30
CA LYS A 157 -14.79 0.66 11.23
C LYS A 157 -14.23 -0.59 10.53
N VAL A 158 -13.31 -0.37 9.60
CA VAL A 158 -12.62 -1.41 8.81
C VAL A 158 -11.12 -1.13 8.74
N SER A 159 -10.35 -2.02 8.11
CA SER A 159 -8.90 -1.82 7.94
C SER A 159 -8.57 -0.74 6.89
N ALA A 160 -7.39 -0.13 6.98
CA ALA A 160 -6.88 0.76 5.94
C ALA A 160 -6.75 0.04 4.58
N ARG A 161 -6.43 -1.25 4.58
CA ARG A 161 -6.39 -2.10 3.39
C ARG A 161 -7.76 -2.25 2.73
N ASP A 162 -8.84 -2.41 3.50
CA ASP A 162 -10.19 -2.53 2.94
C ASP A 162 -10.62 -1.25 2.21
N ILE A 163 -10.29 -0.08 2.78
CA ILE A 163 -10.52 1.21 2.12
C ILE A 163 -9.74 1.30 0.80
N GLU A 164 -8.44 1.01 0.85
CA GLU A 164 -7.59 1.06 -0.34
C GLU A 164 -8.10 0.13 -1.44
N ARG A 165 -8.42 -1.11 -1.09
CA ARG A 165 -8.96 -2.12 -2.01
C ARG A 165 -10.32 -1.71 -2.58
N THR A 166 -11.21 -1.15 -1.76
CA THR A 166 -12.52 -0.65 -2.20
C THR A 166 -12.37 0.43 -3.28
N ILE A 167 -11.52 1.43 -3.04
CA ILE A 167 -11.29 2.52 -3.99
C ILE A 167 -10.60 1.98 -5.26
N PHE A 168 -9.66 1.06 -5.11
CA PHE A 168 -8.98 0.40 -6.20
C PHE A 168 -9.93 -0.38 -7.13
N LEU A 169 -10.85 -1.15 -6.54
CA LEU A 169 -11.88 -1.88 -7.29
C LEU A 169 -12.86 -0.93 -7.97
N HIS A 170 -13.19 0.20 -7.36
CA HIS A 170 -13.99 1.23 -8.00
C HIS A 170 -13.31 1.81 -9.23
N HIS A 171 -12.00 2.11 -9.15
CA HIS A 171 -11.23 2.60 -10.30
C HIS A 171 -11.40 1.69 -11.52
N LYS A 172 -11.27 0.37 -11.34
CA LYS A 172 -11.45 -0.63 -12.42
C LYS A 172 -12.81 -0.56 -13.11
N LYS A 173 -13.87 -0.16 -12.38
CA LYS A 173 -15.24 -0.05 -12.93
C LYS A 173 -15.44 1.21 -13.78
N ILE A 174 -14.68 2.27 -13.51
CA ILE A 174 -14.86 3.61 -14.15
C ILE A 174 -13.72 3.99 -15.09
N GLN A 175 -12.73 3.11 -15.25
CA GLN A 175 -11.58 3.30 -16.12
C GLN A 175 -12.01 3.23 -17.59
N GLU A 176 -11.59 4.21 -18.38
CA GLU A 176 -11.71 4.22 -19.84
C GLU A 176 -10.31 3.92 -20.42
N GLY A 177 -10.14 2.82 -21.17
CA GLY A 177 -8.86 2.42 -21.80
C GLY A 177 -7.85 1.71 -20.86
N ASN A 178 -6.71 1.26 -21.41
CA ASN A 178 -5.64 0.59 -20.65
C ASN A 178 -4.67 1.60 -20.00
N LEU A 179 -4.37 1.42 -18.71
CA LEU A 179 -3.44 2.27 -17.93
C LEU A 179 -1.95 1.95 -18.15
N TYR A 180 -1.65 1.11 -19.14
CA TYR A 180 -0.29 0.80 -19.57
C TYR A 180 -0.29 0.84 -21.10
N ILE A 181 0.45 1.80 -21.66
CA ILE A 181 1.02 1.72 -23.01
C ILE A 181 2.35 1.01 -22.86
#